data_AF-A0AAU1BDD8-F1
#
_entry.id   AF-A0AAU1BDD8-F1
#
_cell.length_a   1.000
_cell.length_b   1.000
_cell.length_c   1.000
_cell.angle_alpha   90.00
_cell.angle_beta   90.00
_cell.angle_gamma   90.00
#
_symmetry.space_group_name_H-M   'P 1'
#
loop_
_entity.id
_entity.type
_entity.pdbx_description
1 polymer ?
#
loop_
_entity_poly.entity_id
_entity_poly.type
_entity_poly.pdbx_seq_one_letter_code
_entity_poly.pdbx_strand_id
1 'polypeptide(L)'
;MHRAPLCTAPALGGRGAVVVVCTGEFDRDSVGSLSEACRNEAAGAKLLVLDVAGVAFADSAFLSMLIRLRNSRPMVLAGPLPNHRRGRHGAAPPGVTGS
;
A
#
# COMPACT_ATOMS: atom_id res chain seq x y z
N MET A 1 2.20 -9.17 -19.65
CA MET A 1 3.45 -9.48 -18.92
C MET A 1 3.26 -9.02 -17.49
N HIS A 2 2.77 -9.87 -16.59
CA HIS A 2 2.56 -9.49 -15.19
C HIS A 2 3.91 -9.44 -14.48
N ARG A 3 4.27 -8.30 -13.89
CA ARG A 3 5.50 -8.15 -13.11
C ARG A 3 5.31 -8.90 -11.80
N ALA A 4 6.20 -9.84 -11.51
CA ALA A 4 6.19 -10.58 -10.26
C ALA A 4 6.27 -9.60 -9.06
N PRO A 5 5.45 -9.79 -8.02
CA PRO A 5 5.49 -8.96 -6.84
C PRO A 5 6.84 -9.13 -6.15
N LEU A 6 7.59 -8.05 -6.04
CA LEU A 6 8.86 -8.02 -5.31
C LEU A 6 8.61 -7.42 -3.94
N CYS A 7 8.89 -8.21 -2.91
CA CYS A 7 8.84 -7.81 -1.50
C CYS A 7 10.28 -7.73 -1.00
N THR A 8 10.78 -6.53 -0.75
CA THR A 8 12.11 -6.36 -0.14
C THR A 8 11.95 -5.79 1.25
N ALA A 9 12.62 -6.38 2.23
CA ALA A 9 12.62 -5.91 3.61
C ALA A 9 13.94 -5.21 3.95
N PRO A 10 14.08 -3.88 3.72
CA PRO A 10 15.18 -3.15 4.32
C PRO A 10 14.96 -3.10 5.84
N ALA A 11 15.78 -3.83 6.59
CA ALA A 11 15.83 -3.73 8.04
C ALA A 11 16.32 -2.33 8.41
N LEU A 12 15.41 -1.44 8.83
CA LEU A 12 15.80 -0.13 9.32
C LEU A 12 16.43 -0.29 10.70
N GLY A 13 17.76 -0.36 10.73
CA GLY A 13 18.55 -0.47 11.95
C GLY A 13 18.17 0.60 12.97
N GLY A 14 17.78 0.15 14.17
CA GLY A 14 17.80 0.98 15.39
C GLY A 14 16.49 1.10 16.18
N ARG A 15 15.30 0.81 15.64
CA ARG A 15 14.02 1.03 16.37
C ARG A 15 12.99 -0.11 16.34
N GLY A 16 13.36 -1.30 15.86
CA GLY A 16 12.46 -2.46 15.83
C GLY A 16 11.29 -2.30 14.86
N ALA A 17 11.43 -1.46 13.84
CA ALA A 17 10.48 -1.35 12.75
C ALA A 17 11.04 -2.05 11.51
N VAL A 18 10.21 -2.85 10.84
CA VAL A 18 10.55 -3.51 9.58
C VAL A 18 9.74 -2.87 8.47
N VAL A 19 10.42 -2.43 7.41
CA VAL A 19 9.77 -1.89 6.22
C VAL A 19 9.72 -2.99 5.18
N VAL A 20 8.55 -3.28 4.61
CA VAL A 20 8.37 -4.19 3.48
C VAL A 20 7.92 -3.36 2.30
N VAL A 21 8.78 -3.28 1.28
CA VAL A 21 8.51 -2.56 0.04
C VAL A 21 7.80 -3.49 -0.92
N CYS A 22 6.55 -3.15 -1.25
CA CYS A 22 5.69 -3.87 -2.17
C CYS A 22 5.69 -3.16 -3.53
N THR A 23 6.10 -3.88 -4.58
CA THR A 23 6.06 -3.36 -5.95
C THR A 23 5.41 -4.36 -6.91
N GLY A 24 4.61 -3.88 -7.85
CA GLY A 24 3.92 -4.71 -8.85
C GLY A 24 2.41 -4.83 -8.61
N GLU A 25 1.84 -5.96 -9.04
CA GLU A 25 0.41 -6.25 -8.93
C GLU A 25 0.18 -7.34 -7.88
N PHE A 26 -0.77 -7.11 -6.98
CA PHE A 26 -1.16 -8.08 -5.94
C PHE A 26 -2.58 -8.58 -6.16
N ASP A 27 -2.68 -9.83 -6.59
CA ASP A 27 -3.93 -10.58 -6.70
C ASP A 27 -4.08 -11.59 -5.54
N ARG A 28 -5.21 -12.30 -5.51
CA ARG A 28 -5.52 -13.36 -4.56
C ARG A 28 -4.48 -14.49 -4.53
N ASP A 29 -3.84 -14.84 -5.64
CA ASP A 29 -2.82 -15.90 -5.66
C ASP A 29 -1.49 -15.42 -5.06
N SER A 30 -1.18 -14.13 -5.20
CA SER A 30 0.05 -13.53 -4.65
C SER A 30 -0.05 -13.09 -3.18
N VAL A 31 -1.27 -12.90 -2.66
CA VAL A 31 -1.50 -12.39 -1.29
C VAL A 31 -1.02 -13.36 -0.21
N GLY A 32 -1.04 -14.67 -0.49
CA GLY A 32 -0.60 -15.71 0.46
C GLY A 32 0.89 -15.62 0.73
N SER A 33 1.70 -15.58 -0.33
CA SER A 33 3.16 -15.46 -0.24
C SER A 33 3.60 -14.15 0.41
N LEU A 34 2.91 -13.04 0.12
CA LEU A 34 3.15 -11.76 0.80
C LEU A 34 2.85 -11.86 2.31
N SER A 35 1.79 -12.55 2.70
CA SER A 35 1.40 -12.71 4.10
C SER A 35 2.45 -13.46 4.90
N GLU A 36 2.98 -14.53 4.32
CA GLU A 36 4.05 -15.30 4.94
C GLU A 36 5.35 -14.50 5.03
N ALA A 37 5.74 -13.82 3.94
CA ALA A 37 6.91 -12.95 3.93
C ALA A 37 6.80 -11.85 5.00
N CYS A 38 5.69 -11.12 5.05
CA CYS A 38 5.44 -10.12 6.09
C CYS A 38 5.43 -10.72 7.49
N ARG A 39 4.90 -11.93 7.67
CA ARG A 39 4.86 -12.58 9.00
C ARG A 39 6.26 -12.97 9.46
N ASN A 40 7.08 -13.49 8.56
CA ASN A 40 8.44 -13.93 8.84
C ASN A 40 9.35 -12.72 9.13
N GLU A 41 9.29 -11.70 8.27
CA GLU A 41 10.08 -10.47 8.43
C GLU A 41 9.69 -9.68 9.68
N ALA A 42 8.40 -9.62 10.01
CA ALA A 42 7.93 -8.90 11.19
C ALA A 42 7.85 -9.76 12.46
N ALA A 43 8.32 -11.01 12.46
CA ALA A 43 8.33 -11.86 13.66
C ALA A 43 9.14 -11.25 14.82
N GLY A 44 10.16 -10.46 14.50
CA GLY A 44 10.99 -9.73 15.48
C GLY A 44 10.72 -8.22 15.59
N ALA A 45 9.74 -7.68 14.84
CA ALA A 45 9.51 -6.25 14.74
C ALA A 45 8.36 -5.77 15.64
N LYS A 46 8.55 -4.65 16.32
CA LYS A 46 7.48 -3.92 17.04
C LYS A 46 6.53 -3.20 16.09
N LEU A 47 7.00 -2.85 14.89
CA LEU A 47 6.22 -2.10 13.92
C LEU A 47 6.49 -2.64 12.51
N LEU A 48 5.43 -2.95 11.77
CA LEU A 48 5.52 -3.28 10.36
C LEU A 48 5.12 -2.07 9.52
N VAL A 49 6.01 -1.60 8.64
CA VAL A 49 5.74 -0.55 7.67
C VAL A 49 5.61 -1.21 6.30
N LEU A 50 4.44 -1.14 5.68
CA LEU A 50 4.21 -1.67 4.35
C LEU A 50 4.26 -0.52 3.34
N ASP A 51 5.34 -0.42 2.57
CA ASP A 51 5.46 0.57 1.51
C ASP A 51 4.75 0.06 0.25
N VAL A 52 3.59 0.65 -0.06
CA VAL A 52 2.75 0.34 -1.21
C VAL A 52 2.91 1.34 -2.35
N ALA A 53 3.92 2.22 -2.32
CA ALA A 53 4.15 3.23 -3.35
C ALA A 53 4.35 2.65 -4.76
N GLY A 54 4.90 1.43 -4.86
CA GLY A 54 5.12 0.74 -6.13
C GLY A 54 4.01 -0.24 -6.53
N VAL A 55 2.90 -0.28 -5.78
CA VAL A 55 1.77 -1.16 -6.09
C VAL A 55 0.94 -0.54 -7.21
N ALA A 56 0.90 -1.22 -8.36
CA ALA A 56 0.13 -0.78 -9.52
C ALA A 56 -1.34 -1.21 -9.42
N PHE A 57 -1.61 -2.36 -8.81
CA PHE A 57 -2.96 -2.91 -8.63
C PHE A 57 -3.04 -3.76 -7.36
N ALA A 58 -4.17 -3.68 -6.65
CA ALA A 58 -4.47 -4.46 -5.47
C ALA A 58 -5.96 -4.87 -5.46
N ASP A 59 -6.23 -6.16 -5.33
CA ASP A 59 -7.60 -6.69 -5.22
C ASP A 59 -8.19 -6.56 -3.79
N SER A 60 -9.50 -6.77 -3.66
CA SER A 60 -10.21 -6.97 -2.39
C SER A 60 -9.53 -7.97 -1.44
N ALA A 61 -8.90 -9.04 -1.97
CA ALA A 61 -8.17 -10.01 -1.17
C ALA A 61 -6.96 -9.38 -0.45
N PHE A 62 -6.23 -8.50 -1.16
CA PHE A 62 -5.10 -7.75 -0.60
C PHE A 62 -5.56 -6.78 0.48
N LEU A 63 -6.61 -5.98 0.24
CA LEU A 63 -7.16 -5.08 1.25
C LEU A 63 -7.65 -5.83 2.49
N SER A 64 -8.35 -6.95 2.31
CA SER A 64 -8.82 -7.79 3.42
C SER A 64 -7.67 -8.32 4.27
N MET A 65 -6.58 -8.71 3.62
CA MET A 65 -5.37 -9.19 4.27
C MET A 65 -4.67 -8.06 5.05
N LEU A 66 -4.58 -6.84 4.50
CA LEU A 66 -4.07 -5.66 5.21
C LEU A 66 -4.86 -5.33 6.48
N ILE A 67 -6.19 -5.38 6.40
CA ILE A 67 -7.07 -5.13 7.56
C ILE A 67 -6.81 -6.17 8.66
N ARG A 68 -6.72 -7.45 8.28
CA ARG A 68 -6.40 -8.54 9.22
C ARG A 68 -5.02 -8.37 9.85
N LEU A 69 -4.02 -8.00 9.06
CA LEU A 69 -2.67 -7.76 9.56
C LEU A 69 -2.66 -6.60 10.57
N ARG A 70 -3.31 -5.47 10.23
CA ARG A 70 -3.42 -4.30 11.11
C ARG A 70 -4.13 -4.59 12.42
N ASN A 71 -5.15 -5.45 12.42
CA ASN A 71 -5.84 -5.87 13.64
C ASN A 71 -4.97 -6.79 14.52
N SER A 72 -4.07 -7.56 13.91
CA SER A 72 -3.20 -8.49 14.64
C SER A 72 -1.95 -7.84 15.24
N ARG A 73 -1.47 -6.73 14.67
CA ARG A 73 -0.22 -6.07 15.06
C ARG A 73 -0.16 -4.60 14.64
N PRO A 74 0.68 -3.78 15.29
CA PRO A 74 0.97 -2.43 14.83
C PRO A 74 1.53 -2.44 13.40
N MET A 75 0.75 -1.90 12.46
CA MET A 75 1.12 -1.79 11.04
C MET A 75 0.83 -0.38 10.52
N VAL A 76 1.75 0.15 9.71
CA VAL A 76 1.64 1.43 9.02
C VAL A 76 1.77 1.18 7.53
N LEU A 77 0.94 1.83 6.72
CA LEU A 77 1.10 1.86 5.26
C LEU A 77 1.90 3.11 4.89
N ALA A 78 3.02 2.90 4.22
CA ALA A 78 3.82 3.94 3.57
C ALA A 78 3.50 3.96 2.08
N GLY A 79 3.57 5.14 1.46
CA GLY A 79 3.32 5.33 0.04
C GLY A 79 2.28 6.41 -0.22
N PRO A 80 2.35 7.09 -1.37
CA PRO A 80 1.33 8.03 -1.77
C PRO A 80 0.03 7.24 -1.91
N LEU A 81 -0.99 7.59 -1.11
CA LEU A 81 -2.36 7.21 -1.46
C LEU A 81 -2.52 7.56 -2.93
N PRO A 82 -2.87 6.60 -3.82
CA PRO A 82 -3.08 6.92 -5.22
C PRO A 82 -4.03 8.10 -5.21
N ASN A 83 -3.59 9.19 -5.81
CA ASN A 83 -4.27 10.46 -5.79
C ASN A 83 -5.64 10.22 -6.41
N HIS A 84 -6.63 9.85 -5.59
CA HIS A 84 -8.02 9.79 -5.97
C HIS A 84 -8.34 11.25 -6.21
N ARG A 85 -8.11 11.64 -7.47
CA ARG A 85 -8.48 12.87 -8.11
C ARG A 85 -9.76 13.35 -7.45
N ARG A 86 -9.60 14.28 -6.50
CA ARG A 86 -10.70 15.09 -6.00
C ARG A 86 -11.20 15.79 -7.26
N GLY A 87 -12.27 15.26 -7.83
CA GLY A 87 -12.90 15.85 -8.99
C GLY A 87 -13.08 17.33 -8.69
N ARG A 88 -12.41 18.19 -9.45
CA ARG A 88 -12.79 19.59 -9.55
C ARG A 88 -14.15 19.60 -10.25
N HIS A 89 -15.19 19.29 -9.50
CA HIS A 89 -16.48 19.92 -9.73
C HIS A 89 -16.28 21.36 -9.26
N GLY A 90 -16.01 22.24 -10.21
CA GLY A 90 -15.70 23.64 -9.95
C GLY A 90 -15.95 24.45 -11.21
N ALA A 91 -17.24 24.61 -11.50
CA ALA A 91 -17.90 25.71 -12.21
C ALA A 91 -17.20 26.32 -13.42
N ALA A 92 -17.85 26.17 -14.59
CA ALA A 92 -17.73 27.14 -15.67
C ALA A 92 -18.27 28.50 -15.21
N PRO A 93 -17.56 29.62 -15.43
CA PRO A 93 -18.20 30.92 -15.42
C PRO A 93 -18.70 31.23 -16.84
N PRO A 94 -20.01 31.31 -17.11
CA PRO A 94 -20.48 32.16 -18.19
C PRO A 94 -20.30 33.61 -17.72
N GLY A 95 -19.16 34.20 -18.08
CA GLY A 95 -18.95 35.63 -18.00
C GLY A 95 -19.99 36.32 -18.87
N VAL A 96 -20.99 36.89 -18.22
CA VAL A 96 -21.85 37.93 -18.75
C VAL A 96 -21.03 39.22 -18.86
N THR A 97 -20.83 39.66 -20.09
CA THR A 97 -20.60 41.06 -20.46
C THR A 97 -21.59 41.27 -21.62
N GLY A 98 -22.72 41.95 -21.46
CA GLY A 98 -22.83 43.30 -20.94
C GLY A 98 -22.53 44.25 -22.09
N SER A 99 -23.55 44.52 -22.90
CA SER A 99 -23.59 45.59 -23.91
C SER A 99 -23.92 46.92 -23.27
#